data_AF-A0A5C8FB06-F1
#
_entry.id   AF-A0A5C8FB06-F1
#
_cell.length_a   1.000
_cell.length_b   1.000
_cell.length_c   1.000
_cell.angle_alpha   90.00
_cell.angle_beta   90.00
_cell.angle_gamma   90.00
#
_symmetry.space_group_name_H-M   'P 1'
#
loop_
_entity.id
_entity.type
_entity.pdbx_description
1 polymer ?
#
loop_
_entity_poly.entity_id
_entity_poly.type
_entity_poly.pdbx_seq_one_letter_code
_entity_poly.pdbx_strand_id
1 'polypeptide(L)'
;MRRDNKAYKKYQSKRWKVFREMYLAEHPLCKNFDDCHNFAEHVDHIKRIESEEDDLFYDENNLQALCRKCHSKKTAMEDGGFGNRKKSLSN
;
A
#
# COMPACT_ATOMS: atom_id res chain seq x y z
N MET A 1 9.77 1.61 1.15
CA MET A 1 9.72 0.85 2.42
C MET A 1 11.11 0.73 2.99
N ARG A 2 11.29 0.95 4.30
CA ARG A 2 12.61 0.90 4.94
C ARG A 2 13.07 -0.57 5.13
N ARG A 3 14.38 -0.80 5.12
CA ARG A 3 14.98 -2.15 5.23
C ARG A 3 14.80 -2.79 6.62
N ASP A 4 14.56 -1.98 7.64
CA ASP A 4 14.28 -2.39 9.02
C ASP A 4 12.84 -2.87 9.24
N ASN A 5 11.96 -2.72 8.24
CA ASN A 5 10.62 -3.28 8.33
C ASN A 5 10.66 -4.81 8.31
N LYS A 6 10.02 -5.43 9.31
CA LYS A 6 10.02 -6.89 9.50
C LYS A 6 9.48 -7.66 8.30
N ALA A 7 8.59 -7.09 7.49
CA ALA A 7 8.04 -7.71 6.29
C ALA A 7 8.91 -7.52 5.02
N TYR A 8 10.04 -6.80 5.11
CA TYR A 8 10.82 -6.36 3.94
C TYR A 8 11.17 -7.51 2.98
N LYS A 9 11.60 -8.69 3.47
CA LYS A 9 11.99 -9.78 2.57
C LYS A 9 10.78 -10.34 1.80
N LYS A 10 9.60 -10.39 2.42
CA LYS A 10 8.36 -10.83 1.75
C LYS A 10 7.98 -9.88 0.61
N TYR A 11 8.13 -8.56 0.80
CA TYR A 11 7.99 -7.57 -0.28
C TYR A 11 9.07 -7.68 -1.37
N GLN A 12 10.23 -8.28 -1.11
CA GLN A 12 11.25 -8.56 -2.13
C GLN A 12 11.08 -9.91 -2.83
N SER A 13 10.22 -10.78 -2.29
CA SER A 13 10.06 -12.15 -2.78
C SER A 13 9.54 -12.19 -4.23
N LYS A 14 9.95 -13.23 -4.97
CA LYS A 14 9.42 -13.48 -6.33
C LYS A 14 7.90 -13.66 -6.30
N ARG A 15 7.38 -14.36 -5.28
CA ARG A 15 5.95 -14.60 -5.09
C ARG A 15 5.17 -13.29 -5.02
N TRP A 16 5.65 -12.31 -4.23
CA TRP A 16 5.00 -11.01 -4.16
C TRP A 16 5.01 -10.26 -5.50
N LYS A 17 6.13 -10.29 -6.23
CA LYS A 17 6.22 -9.61 -7.54
C LYS A 17 5.20 -10.15 -8.54
N VAL A 18 5.11 -11.48 -8.65
CA VAL A 18 4.13 -12.15 -9.53
C VAL A 18 2.70 -11.84 -9.10
N PHE A 19 2.40 -11.98 -7.80
CA PHE A 19 1.08 -11.68 -7.27
C PHE A 19 0.68 -10.22 -7.52
N ARG A 20 1.60 -9.28 -7.32
CA ARG A 20 1.37 -7.85 -7.56
C ARG A 20 1.04 -7.57 -9.04
N GLU A 21 1.74 -8.21 -9.97
CA GLU A 21 1.48 -8.06 -11.40
C GLU A 21 0.09 -8.60 -11.78
N MET A 22 -0.26 -9.79 -11.28
CA MET A 22 -1.59 -10.38 -11.46
C MET A 22 -2.69 -9.46 -10.90
N TYR A 23 -2.54 -9.00 -9.67
CA TYR A 23 -3.52 -8.12 -9.03
C TYR A 23 -3.71 -6.80 -9.78
N LEU A 24 -2.64 -6.19 -10.31
CA LEU A 24 -2.76 -4.97 -11.13
C LEU A 24 -3.43 -5.22 -12.48
N ALA A 25 -3.27 -6.41 -13.06
CA ALA A 25 -3.96 -6.79 -14.30
C ALA A 25 -5.47 -6.95 -14.07
N GLU A 26 -5.87 -7.50 -12.93
CA GLU A 26 -7.27 -7.67 -12.54
C GLU A 26 -7.91 -6.36 -12.05
N HIS A 27 -7.11 -5.47 -11.45
CA HIS A 27 -7.53 -4.17 -10.93
C HIS A 27 -6.78 -3.01 -11.61
N PRO A 28 -7.04 -2.75 -12.91
CA PRO A 28 -6.26 -1.77 -13.67
C PRO A 28 -6.54 -0.32 -13.27
N LEU A 29 -7.66 -0.03 -12.62
CA LEU A 29 -8.05 1.32 -12.21
C LEU A 29 -7.67 1.57 -10.76
N CYS A 30 -7.31 2.82 -10.45
CA CYS A 30 -7.14 3.24 -9.06
C CYS A 30 -8.44 3.02 -8.27
N LYS A 31 -8.34 2.60 -7.01
CA LYS A 31 -9.49 2.47 -6.11
C LYS A 31 -10.32 3.76 -5.99
N ASN A 32 -9.68 4.92 -6.18
CA ASN A 32 -10.31 6.24 -6.19
C ASN A 32 -10.50 6.79 -7.62
N PHE A 33 -10.81 5.93 -8.59
CA PHE A 33 -10.88 6.32 -10.01
C PHE A 33 -11.91 7.43 -10.25
N ASP A 34 -13.06 7.39 -9.59
CA ASP A 34 -14.12 8.39 -9.76
C ASP A 34 -13.66 9.82 -9.45
N ASP A 35 -12.67 9.97 -8.56
CA ASP A 35 -12.05 11.26 -8.25
C ASP A 35 -10.81 11.54 -9.11
N CYS A 36 -9.92 10.55 -9.23
CA CYS A 36 -8.58 10.79 -9.77
C CYS A 36 -8.43 10.46 -11.26
N HIS A 37 -9.32 9.67 -11.85
CA HIS A 37 -9.31 9.26 -13.25
C HIS A 37 -7.96 8.69 -13.75
N ASN A 38 -7.26 7.93 -12.89
CA ASN A 38 -5.94 7.36 -13.18
C ASN A 38 -5.93 5.83 -13.06
N PHE A 39 -5.09 5.19 -13.88
CA PHE A 39 -4.77 3.76 -13.75
C PHE A 39 -3.97 3.47 -12.47
N ALA A 40 -4.06 2.24 -11.99
CA ALA A 40 -3.30 1.77 -10.84
C ALA A 40 -1.85 1.45 -11.24
N GLU A 41 -0.92 1.82 -10.36
CA GLU A 41 0.52 1.54 -10.50
C GLU A 41 1.08 0.79 -9.29
N HIS A 42 0.37 0.85 -8.16
CA HIS A 42 0.79 0.31 -6.88
C HIS A 42 -0.29 -0.61 -6.32
N VAL A 43 0.14 -1.70 -5.70
CA VAL A 43 -0.70 -2.50 -4.82
C VAL A 43 -0.27 -2.16 -3.41
N ASP A 44 -1.23 -1.77 -2.59
CA ASP A 44 -0.99 -1.26 -1.25
C ASP A 44 -1.90 -1.97 -0.25
N HIS A 45 -1.38 -2.21 0.94
CA HIS A 45 -2.15 -2.84 2.01
C HIS A 45 -2.99 -1.80 2.75
N ILE A 46 -4.29 -2.06 2.92
CA ILE A 46 -5.24 -1.19 3.64
C ILE A 46 -4.83 -1.13 5.12
N LYS A 47 -4.68 -2.30 5.76
CA LYS A 47 -4.05 -2.46 7.07
C LYS A 47 -2.58 -2.78 6.89
N ARG A 48 -1.74 -2.10 7.67
CA ARG A 48 -0.29 -2.32 7.65
C ARG A 48 0.04 -3.78 7.96
N ILE A 49 1.02 -4.31 7.23
CA ILE A 49 1.64 -5.60 7.48
C ILE A 49 2.71 -5.45 8.56
N GLU A 50 2.61 -6.25 9.62
CA GLU A 50 3.50 -6.17 10.77
C GLU A 50 4.73 -7.10 10.68
N SER A 51 4.62 -8.22 9.95
CA SER A 51 5.72 -9.19 9.76
C SER A 51 5.60 -10.02 8.47
N GLU A 52 6.55 -10.93 8.24
CA GLU A 52 6.51 -11.86 7.10
C GLU A 52 5.42 -12.95 7.27
N GLU A 53 4.98 -13.22 8.49
CA GLU A 53 3.99 -14.25 8.83
C GLU A 53 2.57 -13.69 8.87
N ASP A 54 2.39 -12.39 8.68
CA ASP A 54 1.08 -11.74 8.72
C ASP A 54 0.15 -12.34 7.64
N ASP A 55 -0.96 -12.91 8.08
CA ASP A 55 -1.99 -13.54 7.24
C ASP A 55 -2.65 -12.52 6.30
N LEU A 56 -2.59 -11.22 6.64
CA LEU A 56 -3.15 -10.14 5.83
C LEU A 56 -2.31 -9.81 4.59
N PHE A 57 -1.14 -10.44 4.40
CA PHE A 57 -0.22 -10.08 3.32
C PHE A 57 -0.79 -10.34 1.93
N TYR A 58 -1.52 -11.45 1.77
CA TYR A 58 -2.13 -11.86 0.50
C TYR A 58 -3.66 -11.84 0.57
N ASP A 59 -4.25 -11.30 1.64
CA ASP A 59 -5.70 -11.11 1.72
C ASP A 59 -6.11 -10.00 0.76
N GLU A 60 -6.84 -10.36 -0.30
CA GLU A 60 -7.35 -9.41 -1.30
C GLU A 60 -8.27 -8.35 -0.70
N ASN A 61 -8.98 -8.66 0.41
CA ASN A 61 -9.78 -7.65 1.12
C ASN A 61 -8.92 -6.63 1.85
N ASN A 62 -7.64 -6.93 2.08
CA ASN A 62 -6.67 -6.02 2.64
C ASN A 62 -5.81 -5.33 1.57
N LEU A 63 -6.07 -5.54 0.28
CA LEU A 63 -5.30 -4.95 -0.81
C LEU A 63 -6.13 -3.90 -1.56
N GLN A 64 -5.43 -2.90 -2.09
CA GLN A 64 -6.02 -1.90 -2.97
C GLN A 64 -5.05 -1.50 -4.08
N ALA A 65 -5.59 -1.36 -5.29
CA ALA A 65 -4.87 -0.85 -6.44
C ALA A 65 -4.91 0.69 -6.43
N LEU A 66 -3.76 1.35 -6.43
CA LEU A 66 -3.66 2.81 -6.32
C LEU A 66 -2.78 3.39 -7.42
N CYS A 67 -3.17 4.54 -7.95
CA CYS A 67 -2.28 5.37 -8.77
C CYS A 67 -1.20 6.03 -7.88
N ARG A 68 -0.12 6.50 -8.51
CA ARG A 68 0.99 7.16 -7.80
C ARG A 68 0.55 8.29 -6.86
N LYS A 69 -0.39 9.14 -7.32
CA LYS A 69 -0.89 10.30 -6.56
C LYS A 69 -1.64 9.87 -5.29
N CYS A 70 -2.57 8.92 -5.42
CA CYS A 70 -3.36 8.44 -4.29
C CYS A 70 -2.50 7.64 -3.30
N HIS A 71 -1.56 6.83 -3.80
CA HIS A 71 -0.61 6.09 -2.96
C HIS A 71 0.27 7.04 -2.12
N SER A 72 0.81 8.09 -2.74
CA SER A 72 1.60 9.11 -2.04
C SER A 72 0.79 9.85 -0.98
N LYS A 73 -0.48 10.21 -1.28
CA LYS A 73 -1.40 10.84 -0.31
C LYS A 73 -1.64 9.94 0.90
N LYS A 74 -1.91 8.64 0.69
CA LYS A 74 -2.10 7.67 1.78
C LYS A 74 -0.85 7.54 2.64
N THR A 75 0.31 7.34 2.02
CA THR A 75 1.60 7.25 2.72
C THR A 75 1.85 8.48 3.58
N ALA A 76 1.57 9.69 3.06
CA ALA A 76 1.71 10.92 3.82
C ALA A 76 0.74 11.02 5.01
N MET A 77 -0.47 10.49 4.89
CA MET A 77 -1.43 10.45 6.01
C MET A 77 -1.03 9.43 7.09
N GLU A 78 -0.52 8.27 6.68
CA GLU A 78 -0.16 7.17 7.59
C GLU A 78 1.17 7.41 8.31
N ASP A 79 2.20 7.78 7.55
CA ASP A 79 3.58 8.02 8.03
C ASP A 79 3.82 9.47 8.45
N GLY A 80 2.78 10.30 8.44
CA GLY A 80 2.83 11.71 8.85
C GLY A 80 3.44 12.67 7.82
N GLY A 81 3.90 12.16 6.66
CA GLY A 81 4.41 12.96 5.55
C GLY A 81 5.74 13.64 5.89
N PHE A 82 6.84 13.24 5.24
CA PHE A 82 8.14 13.95 5.22
C PHE A 82 8.51 14.71 6.52
N GLY A 83 8.39 14.09 7.69
CA GLY A 83 8.82 14.68 8.96
C GLY A 83 7.82 15.55 9.72
N ASN A 84 6.54 15.62 9.33
CA ASN A 84 5.54 16.29 10.15
C ASN A 84 5.08 15.37 11.30
N ARG A 85 5.42 15.75 12.54
CA ARG A 85 4.89 15.12 13.75
C ARG A 85 3.37 15.17 13.70
N LYS A 86 2.72 14.01 13.88
CA LYS A 86 1.25 13.94 14.08
C LYS A 86 0.90 14.93 15.19
N LYS A 87 0.17 16.02 14.87
CA LYS A 87 -0.47 16.81 15.91
C LYS A 87 -1.52 15.91 16.55
N SER A 88 -1.27 15.52 17.79
CA SER A 88 -2.31 15.01 18.68
C SER A 88 -3.43 16.04 18.67
N LEU A 89 -4.59 15.69 18.10
CA LEU A 89 -5.83 16.39 18.38
C LEU A 89 -6.17 16.06 19.83
N SER A 90 -5.81 16.94 20.74
CA SER A 90 -6.41 17.03 22.07
C SER A 90 -7.77 17.71 21.89
N ASN A 91 -8.84 17.01 22.26
CA ASN A 91 -10.15 17.62 22.54
C ASN A 91 -10.03 18.65 23.66
#